data_AF-A0A352RZ75-F1
#
_entry.id   AF-A0A352RZ75-F1
#
_cell.length_a   1.000
_cell.length_b   1.000
_cell.length_c   1.000
_cell.angle_alpha   90.00
_cell.angle_beta   90.00
_cell.angle_gamma   90.00
#
_symmetry.space_group_name_H-M   'P 1'
#
loop_
_entity.id
_entity.type
_entity.pdbx_description
1 polymer ?
#
loop_
_entity_poly.entity_id
_entity_poly.type
_entity_poly.pdbx_seq_one_letter_code
_entity_poly.pdbx_strand_id
1 'polypeptide(L)' 'QLNLGRSNKVIAYHLGLSENTVRVHVAAILDHLGVVSRVEAILEAQRRGLVQAQR' A
#
# COMPACT_ATOMS: atom_id res chain seq x y z
N GLN A 1 3.49 0.47 -4.97
CA GLN A 1 4.48 1.23 -4.17
C GLN A 1 4.22 1.16 -2.65
N LEU A 2 3.01 0.80 -2.20
CA LEU A 2 2.73 0.51 -0.78
C LEU A 2 3.60 -0.64 -0.24
N ASN A 3 3.82 -1.70 -1.03
CA ASN A 3 4.77 -2.79 -0.73
C ASN A 3 6.22 -2.34 -0.49
N LEU A 4 6.59 -1.13 -0.96
CA LEU A 4 7.93 -0.56 -0.76
C LEU A 4 8.03 0.26 0.53
N GLY A 5 6.99 0.30 1.36
CA GLY A 5 6.95 1.11 2.59
C GLY A 5 6.94 2.63 2.35
N ARG A 6 6.81 3.10 1.10
CA ARG A 6 6.83 4.53 0.75
C ARG A 6 5.68 5.29 1.40
N SER A 7 5.93 6.55 1.77
CA SER A 7 4.89 7.46 2.28
C SER A 7 3.88 7.82 1.19
N ASN A 8 2.67 8.26 1.60
CA ASN A 8 1.63 8.64 0.64
C ASN A 8 2.09 9.79 -0.26
N LYS A 9 2.86 10.75 0.29
CA LYS A 9 3.45 11.86 -0.46
C LYS A 9 4.38 11.39 -1.57
N VAL A 10 5.25 10.42 -1.30
CA VAL A 10 6.19 9.87 -2.29
C VAL A 10 5.44 9.08 -3.37
N ILE A 11 4.45 8.28 -2.97
CA ILE A 11 3.61 7.53 -3.90
C ILE A 11 2.84 8.49 -4.81
N ALA A 12 2.25 9.55 -4.24
CA ALA A 12 1.54 10.60 -4.96
C ALA A 12 2.44 11.28 -6.00
N TYR A 13 3.64 11.69 -5.59
CA TYR A 13 4.63 12.28 -6.48
C TYR A 13 4.96 11.36 -7.67
N HIS A 14 5.26 10.08 -7.42
CA HIS A 14 5.61 9.15 -8.49
C HIS A 14 4.44 8.79 -9.42
N LEU A 15 3.19 8.90 -8.95
CA LEU A 15 2.00 8.59 -9.74
C LEU A 15 1.34 9.83 -10.36
N GLY A 16 1.85 11.04 -10.10
CA GLY A 16 1.21 12.28 -10.53
C GLY A 16 -0.18 12.49 -9.90
N LEU A 17 -0.40 11.95 -8.69
CA LEU A 17 -1.69 12.00 -7.98
C LEU A 17 -1.60 12.93 -6.77
N SER A 18 -2.76 13.32 -6.23
CA SER A 18 -2.80 13.99 -4.93
C SER A 18 -2.54 12.98 -3.79
N GLU A 19 -1.97 13.46 -2.68
CA GLU A 19 -1.79 12.62 -1.49
C GLU A 19 -3.13 12.10 -0.94
N ASN A 20 -4.21 12.90 -1.07
CA ASN A 20 -5.55 12.49 -0.66
C ASN A 20 -6.06 11.30 -1.50
N THR A 21 -5.85 11.33 -2.81
CA THR A 21 -6.18 10.23 -3.71
C THR A 21 -5.46 8.95 -3.29
N VAL A 22 -4.16 9.05 -3.02
CA VAL A 22 -3.37 7.91 -2.52
C VAL A 22 -3.93 7.39 -1.19
N ARG A 23 -4.31 8.28 -0.25
CA ARG A 23 -4.87 7.89 1.04
C ARG A 23 -6.14 7.05 0.89
N VAL A 24 -7.04 7.45 -0.01
CA VAL A 24 -8.27 6.70 -0.32
C VAL A 24 -7.95 5.31 -0.86
N HIS A 25 -7.01 5.22 -1.81
CA HIS A 25 -6.59 3.91 -2.33
C HIS A 25 -5.91 3.03 -1.28
N VAL A 26 -5.09 3.62 -0.41
CA VAL A 26 -4.46 2.87 0.70
C VAL A 26 -5.53 2.33 1.65
N ALA A 27 -6.52 3.15 2.04
CA ALA A 27 -7.62 2.70 2.89
C ALA A 27 -8.41 1.54 2.24
N ALA A 28 -8.71 1.63 0.95
CA ALA A 28 -9.38 0.55 0.22
C ALA A 28 -8.54 -0.74 0.15
N ILE A 29 -7.21 -0.63 0.02
CA ILE A 29 -6.31 -1.80 0.06
C ILE A 29 -6.33 -2.45 1.44
N LEU A 30 -6.27 -1.65 2.51
CA LEU A 30 -6.32 -2.15 3.88
C LEU A 30 -7.63 -2.90 4.15
N ASP A 31 -8.76 -2.30 3.76
CA ASP A 31 -10.09 -2.89 3.86
C ASP A 31 -10.21 -4.21 3.07
N HIS A 32 -9.76 -4.20 1.81
CA HIS A 32 -9.77 -5.40 0.96
C HIS A 32 -8.90 -6.54 1.50
N LEU A 33 -7.78 -6.20 2.15
CA LEU A 33 -6.91 -7.17 2.80
C LEU A 33 -7.40 -7.58 4.20
N GLY A 34 -8.35 -6.84 4.79
CA GLY A 34 -8.87 -7.09 6.13
C GLY A 34 -7.88 -6.76 7.24
N VAL A 35 -7.04 -5.74 7.02
CA VAL A 35 -5.95 -5.34 7.92
C VAL A 35 -6.06 -3.85 8.27
N VAL A 36 -5.44 -3.41 9.36
CA VAL A 36 -5.58 -2.03 9.85
C VAL A 36 -4.31 -1.21 9.68
N SER A 37 -3.17 -1.86 9.44
CA SER A 37 -1.89 -1.19 9.27
C SER A 37 -1.24 -1.48 7.93
N ARG A 38 -0.41 -0.53 7.48
CA ARG A 38 0.38 -0.68 6.25
C ARG A 38 1.30 -1.89 6.32
N VAL A 39 1.91 -2.15 7.48
CA VAL A 39 2.83 -3.29 7.66
C VAL A 39 2.05 -4.60 7.53
N GLU A 40 0.89 -4.71 8.17
CA GLU A 40 0.02 -5.87 8.01
C GLU A 40 -0.40 -6.07 6.54
N ALA A 41 -0.74 -5.00 5.81
CA ALA A 41 -1.07 -5.13 4.39
C ALA A 41 0.09 -5.66 3.55
N ILE A 42 1.33 -5.28 3.86
CA ILE A 42 2.51 -5.79 3.17
C ILE A 42 2.67 -7.29 3.45
N LEU A 43 2.62 -7.69 4.72
CA LEU A 43 2.76 -9.08 5.14
C LEU A 43 1.63 -9.95 4.59
N GLU A 44 0.40 -9.47 4.64
CA GLU A 44 -0.78 -10.19 4.15
C GLU A 44 -0.76 -10.30 2.63
N ALA A 45 -0.37 -9.25 1.91
CA ALA A 45 -0.19 -9.31 0.46
C ALA A 45 0.91 -10.30 0.05
N GLN A 46 2.00 -10.40 0.83
CA GLN A 46 3.04 -11.42 0.63
C GLN A 46 2.49 -12.82 0.90
N ARG A 47 1.77 -13.03 2.02
CA ARG A 47 1.17 -14.30 2.39
C ARG A 47 0.17 -14.80 1.35
N ARG A 48 -0.59 -13.89 0.72
CA ARG A 48 -1.53 -14.18 -0.37
C ARG A 48 -0.85 -14.32 -1.75
N GLY A 49 0.47 -14.09 -1.86
CA GLY A 49 1.19 -14.11 -3.13
C GLY A 49 0.85 -12.97 -4.09
N LEU A 50 0.20 -11.90 -3.60
CA LEU A 50 -0.18 -10.72 -4.39
C LEU A 50 1.01 -9.82 -4.72
N VAL A 51 2.05 -9.87 -3.89
CA VAL A 51 3.30 -9.13 -4.09
C VAL A 51 4.49 -10.01 -3.76
N GLN A 52 5.57 -9.85 -4.51
CA GLN A 52 6.83 -10.53 -4.23
C GLN A 52 7.50 -9.88 -3.02
N ALA A 53 8.07 -10.71 -2.14
CA ALA A 53 8.98 -10.23 -1.11
C ALA A 53 10.21 -9.67 -1.81
N GLN A 54 10.47 -8.38 -1.64
CA GLN A 54 11.63 -7.75 -2.23
C GLN A 54 12.83 -8.14 -1.37
N ARG A 55 13.67 -9.04 -1.88
CA ARG A 55 14.98 -9.36 -1.31
C ARG A 55 15.94 -8.18 -1.51
#